data_AF-A0A211ZU14-F1
#
_entry.id   AF-A0A211ZU14-F1
#
_cell.length_a   1.000
_cell.length_b   1.000
_cell.length_c   1.000
_cell.angle_alpha   90.00
_cell.angle_beta   90.00
_cell.angle_gamma   90.00
#
_symmetry.space_group_name_H-M   'P 1'
#
loop_
_entity.id
_entity.type
_entity.pdbx_description
1 polymer ?
#
loop_
_entity_poly.entity_id
_entity_poly.type
_entity_poly.pdbx_seq_one_letter_code
_entity_poly.pdbx_strand_id
1 'polypeptide(L)'
;MAVSTAAVLCAPAFAATPEQCKNLADAYLQALKYQGKGIAQAQELLRQELVVLATVARLKMQYPEIKDEDLDSLRNLAKDMKQTAGALTPEGDPDIHQRGALAIHELCP
;
A
#
# COMPACT_ATOMS: atom_id res chain seq x y z
N MET A 1 -6.09 -64.74 14.17
CA MET A 1 -6.64 -63.42 14.54
C MET A 1 -5.71 -62.39 13.92
N ALA A 2 -6.00 -61.76 12.76
CA ALA A 2 -7.19 -61.04 12.31
C ALA A 2 -7.35 -59.67 13.00
N VAL A 3 -7.61 -58.62 12.19
CA VAL A 3 -7.77 -57.18 12.55
C VAL A 3 -6.46 -56.50 12.99
N SER A 4 -5.94 -55.43 12.35
CA SER A 4 -6.35 -54.78 11.08
C SER A 4 -5.23 -54.00 10.33
N THR A 5 -5.60 -53.49 9.15
CA THR A 5 -4.92 -52.58 8.21
C THR A 5 -4.94 -51.09 8.59
N ALA A 6 -3.94 -50.35 8.08
CA ALA A 6 -4.01 -48.97 7.57
C ALA A 6 -4.83 -47.90 8.35
N ALA A 7 -4.10 -46.95 8.95
CA ALA A 7 -4.51 -45.56 9.06
C ALA A 7 -3.45 -44.66 8.40
N VAL A 8 -3.40 -44.69 7.06
CA VAL A 8 -2.89 -43.52 6.33
C VAL A 8 -3.95 -42.44 6.47
N LEU A 9 -3.74 -41.55 7.43
CA LEU A 9 -4.36 -40.24 7.43
C LEU A 9 -3.25 -39.24 7.58
N CYS A 10 -2.88 -38.62 6.46
CA CYS A 10 -2.21 -37.34 6.49
C CYS A 10 -2.98 -36.45 7.47
N ALA A 11 -2.32 -35.95 8.51
CA ALA A 11 -2.88 -34.84 9.26
C ALA A 11 -3.19 -33.74 8.22
N PRO A 12 -4.41 -33.17 8.21
CA PRO A 12 -4.72 -32.09 7.28
C PRO A 12 -3.70 -30.97 7.48
N ALA A 13 -3.37 -30.26 6.41
CA ALA A 13 -2.50 -29.09 6.47
C ALA A 13 -2.94 -28.20 7.63
N PHE A 14 -2.01 -27.82 8.51
CA PHE A 14 -2.27 -27.26 9.83
C PHE A 14 -3.31 -26.13 9.78
N ALA A 15 -4.56 -26.46 10.09
CA ALA A 15 -5.60 -25.47 10.31
C ALA A 15 -5.19 -24.66 11.55
N ALA A 16 -5.16 -23.33 11.40
CA ALA A 16 -4.80 -22.45 12.49
C ALA A 16 -5.87 -22.53 13.60
N THR A 17 -5.48 -22.32 14.86
CA THR A 17 -6.47 -22.28 15.94
C THR A 17 -7.42 -21.09 15.75
N PRO A 18 -8.66 -21.11 16.28
CA PRO A 18 -9.59 -19.99 16.13
C PRO A 18 -9.02 -18.63 16.58
N GLU A 19 -8.14 -18.64 17.58
CA GLU A 19 -7.42 -17.46 18.08
C GLU A 19 -6.32 -17.00 17.11
N GLN A 20 -5.54 -17.94 16.54
CA GLN A 20 -4.57 -17.63 15.48
C GLN A 20 -5.26 -17.08 14.23
N CYS A 21 -6.40 -17.66 13.83
CA CYS A 21 -7.22 -17.21 12.72
C CYS A 21 -7.72 -15.78 12.90
N LYS A 22 -8.24 -15.46 14.09
CA LYS A 22 -8.64 -14.10 14.42
C LYS A 22 -7.46 -13.13 14.31
N ASN A 23 -6.32 -13.48 14.90
CA ASN A 23 -5.12 -12.63 14.86
C ASN A 23 -4.60 -12.42 13.43
N LEU A 24 -4.66 -13.44 12.56
CA LEU A 24 -4.26 -13.37 11.16
C LEU A 24 -5.20 -12.45 10.35
N ALA A 25 -6.51 -12.59 10.54
CA ALA A 25 -7.51 -11.74 9.89
C ALA A 25 -7.43 -10.28 10.35
N ASP A 26 -7.29 -10.04 11.67
CA ASP A 26 -7.13 -8.71 12.24
C ASP A 26 -5.84 -8.03 11.71
N ALA A 27 -4.72 -8.75 11.65
CA ALA A 27 -3.46 -8.25 11.08
C ALA A 27 -3.57 -7.91 9.59
N TYR A 28 -4.27 -8.76 8.80
CA TYR A 28 -4.49 -8.53 7.38
C TYR A 28 -5.36 -7.29 7.11
N LEU A 29 -6.49 -7.17 7.82
CA LEU A 29 -7.36 -5.98 7.76
C LEU A 29 -6.62 -4.71 8.20
N GLN A 30 -5.75 -4.81 9.21
CA GLN A 30 -4.91 -3.71 9.66
C GLN A 30 -3.87 -3.30 8.59
N ALA A 31 -3.25 -4.25 7.90
CA ALA A 31 -2.34 -3.98 6.78
C ALA A 31 -3.04 -3.24 5.63
N LEU A 32 -4.21 -3.74 5.18
CA LEU A 32 -5.03 -3.06 4.16
C LEU A 32 -5.40 -1.63 4.57
N LYS A 33 -5.74 -1.42 5.85
CA LYS A 33 -6.06 -0.09 6.39
C LYS A 33 -4.87 0.88 6.37
N TYR A 34 -3.64 0.40 6.62
CA TYR A 34 -2.44 1.24 6.51
C TYR A 34 -2.08 1.52 5.05
N GLN A 35 -2.24 0.55 4.15
CA GLN A 35 -2.06 0.76 2.71
C GLN A 35 -3.03 1.82 2.17
N GLY A 36 -4.32 1.75 2.53
CA GLY A 36 -5.31 2.75 2.14
C GLY A 36 -4.98 4.16 2.66
N LYS A 37 -4.40 4.28 3.86
CA LYS A 37 -3.87 5.56 4.37
C LYS A 37 -2.68 6.06 3.56
N GLY A 38 -1.75 5.18 3.17
CA GLY A 38 -0.61 5.51 2.31
C GLY A 38 -1.07 6.08 0.95
N ILE A 39 -2.03 5.41 0.31
CA ILE A 39 -2.63 5.87 -0.95
C ILE A 39 -3.30 7.24 -0.79
N ALA A 40 -4.07 7.46 0.28
CA ALA A 40 -4.70 8.76 0.55
C ALA A 40 -3.66 9.88 0.78
N GLN A 41 -2.57 9.58 1.49
CA GLN A 41 -1.48 10.52 1.70
C GLN A 41 -0.70 10.82 0.39
N ALA A 42 -0.51 9.82 -0.47
CA ALA A 42 0.08 10.01 -1.79
C ALA A 42 -0.78 10.91 -2.68
N GLN A 43 -2.10 10.73 -2.68
CA GLN A 43 -3.03 11.60 -3.43
C GLN A 43 -2.96 13.05 -2.95
N GLU A 44 -2.86 13.30 -1.64
CA GLU A 44 -2.70 14.65 -1.10
C GLU A 44 -1.34 15.26 -1.47
N LEU A 45 -0.25 14.49 -1.46
CA LEU A 45 1.06 14.96 -1.93
C LEU A 45 1.06 15.33 -3.43
N LEU A 46 0.38 14.55 -4.29
CA LEU A 46 0.20 14.89 -5.70
C LEU A 46 -0.68 16.13 -5.91
N ARG A 47 -1.70 16.32 -5.06
CA ARG A 47 -2.50 17.56 -5.04
C ARG A 47 -1.63 18.76 -4.67
N GLN A 48 -0.72 18.60 -3.70
CA GLN A 48 0.21 19.66 -3.28
C GLN A 48 1.29 19.93 -4.33
N GLU A 49 1.84 18.91 -5.01
CA GLU A 49 2.74 19.05 -6.18
C GLU A 49 2.13 20.03 -7.20
N LEU A 50 0.86 19.81 -7.58
CA LEU A 50 0.15 20.64 -8.55
C LEU A 50 -0.04 22.09 -8.07
N VAL A 51 -0.30 22.32 -6.77
CA VAL A 51 -0.41 23.67 -6.20
C VAL A 51 0.94 24.40 -6.22
N VAL A 52 2.04 23.71 -5.91
CA VAL A 52 3.39 24.28 -5.97
C VAL A 52 3.76 24.63 -7.42
N LEU A 53 3.53 23.73 -8.38
CA LEU A 53 3.80 23.99 -9.79
C LEU A 53 2.93 25.13 -10.37
N ALA A 54 1.66 25.21 -10.00
CA ALA A 54 0.79 26.34 -10.36
C ALA A 54 1.27 27.67 -9.75
N THR A 55 1.83 27.62 -8.54
CA THR A 55 2.43 28.80 -7.87
C THR A 55 3.70 29.26 -8.59
N VAL A 56 4.59 28.33 -8.97
CA VAL A 56 5.77 28.60 -9.80
C VAL A 56 5.38 29.27 -11.13
N ALA A 57 4.37 28.73 -11.82
CA ALA A 57 3.86 29.31 -13.06
C ALA A 57 3.28 30.72 -12.87
N ARG A 58 2.50 30.94 -11.80
CA ARG A 58 1.94 32.27 -11.47
C ARG A 58 3.03 33.29 -11.16
N LEU A 59 4.03 32.93 -10.35
CA LEU A 59 5.16 33.81 -10.03
C LEU A 59 5.91 34.24 -11.31
N LYS A 60 6.22 33.29 -12.20
CA LYS A 60 6.89 33.55 -13.48
C LYS A 60 6.07 34.46 -14.41
N MET A 61 4.74 34.37 -14.40
CA MET A 61 3.85 35.26 -15.17
C MET A 61 3.75 36.67 -14.56
N GLN A 62 3.74 36.77 -13.22
CA GLN A 62 3.57 38.03 -12.51
C GLN A 62 4.86 38.85 -12.41
N TYR A 63 6.01 38.16 -12.37
CA TYR A 63 7.35 38.74 -12.23
C TYR A 63 8.30 38.10 -13.27
N PRO A 64 8.27 38.56 -14.54
CA PRO A 64 9.09 38.00 -15.62
C PRO A 64 10.61 38.11 -15.38
N GLU A 65 11.04 38.99 -14.48
CA GLU A 65 12.43 39.18 -14.04
C GLU A 65 12.95 38.05 -13.12
N ILE A 66 12.07 37.22 -12.56
CA ILE A 66 12.45 36.06 -11.74
C ILE A 66 13.15 35.01 -12.63
N LYS A 67 14.38 34.65 -12.26
CA LYS A 67 15.15 33.63 -12.96
C LYS A 67 14.59 32.25 -12.66
N ASP A 68 14.87 31.29 -13.54
CA ASP A 68 14.50 29.90 -13.27
C ASP A 68 15.20 29.35 -12.03
N GLU A 69 16.46 29.73 -11.81
CA GLU A 69 17.28 29.43 -10.62
C GLU A 69 16.56 29.77 -9.30
N ASP A 70 15.88 30.92 -9.23
CA ASP A 70 15.17 31.38 -8.02
C ASP A 70 13.96 30.51 -7.68
N LEU A 71 13.43 29.77 -8.66
CA LEU A 71 12.25 28.92 -8.54
C LEU A 71 12.60 27.43 -8.36
N ASP A 72 13.88 27.05 -8.48
CA ASP A 72 14.28 25.64 -8.46
C ASP A 72 14.03 24.96 -7.10
N SER A 73 14.13 25.69 -5.98
CA SER A 73 13.74 25.17 -4.66
C SER A 73 12.26 24.72 -4.62
N LEU A 74 11.36 25.45 -5.29
CA LEU A 74 9.95 25.09 -5.39
C LEU A 74 9.72 23.91 -6.36
N ARG A 75 10.49 23.84 -7.46
CA ARG A 75 10.43 22.71 -8.40
C ARG A 75 10.95 21.41 -7.77
N ASN A 76 12.03 21.50 -7.00
CA ASN A 76 12.58 20.38 -6.25
C ASN A 76 11.58 19.91 -5.18
N LEU A 77 10.96 20.83 -4.43
CA LEU A 77 9.88 20.48 -3.49
C LEU A 77 8.73 19.72 -4.18
N ALA A 78 8.27 20.20 -5.34
CA ALA A 78 7.23 19.52 -6.12
C ALA A 78 7.66 18.10 -6.58
N LYS A 79 8.91 17.96 -7.04
CA LYS A 79 9.51 16.68 -7.42
C LYS A 79 9.61 15.70 -6.24
N ASP A 80 10.01 16.20 -5.06
CA ASP A 80 10.16 15.39 -3.85
C ASP A 80 8.79 14.95 -3.31
N MET A 81 7.76 15.81 -3.40
CA MET A 81 6.36 15.44 -3.15
C MET A 81 5.90 14.29 -4.07
N LYS A 82 6.19 14.39 -5.38
CA LYS A 82 5.86 13.34 -6.35
C LYS A 82 6.55 12.01 -6.05
N GLN A 83 7.85 12.05 -5.74
CA GLN A 83 8.63 10.86 -5.41
C GLN A 83 8.12 10.20 -4.13
N THR A 84 7.81 11.00 -3.12
CA THR A 84 7.24 10.53 -1.84
C THR A 84 5.85 9.92 -2.05
N ALA A 85 5.00 10.54 -2.91
CA ALA A 85 3.71 9.98 -3.27
C ALA A 85 3.85 8.61 -3.96
N GLY A 86 4.78 8.48 -4.93
CA GLY A 86 5.07 7.21 -5.60
C GLY A 86 5.53 6.11 -4.64
N ALA A 87 6.31 6.45 -3.61
CA ALA A 87 6.72 5.50 -2.57
C ALA A 87 5.57 5.10 -1.60
N LEU A 88 4.58 5.98 -1.42
CA LEU A 88 3.39 5.74 -0.59
C LEU A 88 2.25 5.04 -1.32
N THR A 89 2.33 4.93 -2.65
CA THR A 89 1.56 3.99 -3.47
C THR A 89 2.36 2.72 -3.71
N PRO A 90 2.38 1.74 -2.80
CA PRO A 90 2.84 0.40 -3.18
C PRO A 90 1.93 -0.10 -4.31
N GLU A 91 2.51 -0.80 -5.29
CA GLU A 91 1.76 -1.48 -6.35
C GLU A 91 0.90 -2.59 -5.72
N GLY A 92 -0.27 -2.19 -5.23
CA GLY A 92 -1.27 -3.07 -4.65
C GLY A 92 -1.98 -3.85 -5.74
N ASP A 93 -1.28 -4.82 -6.31
CA ASP A 93 -1.85 -5.80 -7.23
C ASP A 93 -3.10 -6.43 -6.58
N PRO A 94 -4.32 -6.26 -7.14
CA PRO A 94 -5.52 -6.87 -6.60
C PRO A 94 -5.40 -8.40 -6.52
N ASP A 95 -4.59 -9.05 -7.36
CA ASP A 95 -4.34 -10.48 -7.28
C ASP A 95 -3.50 -10.85 -6.05
N ILE A 96 -2.63 -9.97 -5.54
CA ILE A 96 -1.93 -10.20 -4.25
C ILE A 96 -2.92 -10.12 -3.09
N HIS A 97 -3.86 -9.17 -3.10
CA HIS A 97 -4.90 -9.05 -2.09
C HIS A 97 -5.87 -10.22 -2.13
N GLN A 98 -6.25 -10.68 -3.33
CA GLN A 98 -7.10 -11.85 -3.48
C GLN A 98 -6.38 -13.13 -3.03
N ARG A 99 -5.09 -13.32 -3.37
CA ARG A 99 -4.27 -14.44 -2.87
C ARG A 99 -4.10 -14.39 -1.35
N GLY A 100 -3.88 -13.21 -0.76
CA GLY A 100 -3.79 -13.04 0.70
C GLY A 100 -5.09 -13.42 1.40
N ALA A 101 -6.24 -12.96 0.89
CA ALA A 101 -7.55 -13.31 1.43
C ALA A 101 -7.88 -14.82 1.28
N LEU A 102 -7.54 -15.43 0.14
CA LEU A 102 -7.71 -16.86 -0.08
C LEU A 102 -6.82 -17.70 0.84
N ALA A 103 -5.55 -17.35 1.00
CA ALA A 103 -4.65 -18.04 1.92
C ALA A 103 -5.11 -17.97 3.38
N ILE A 104 -5.69 -16.85 3.81
CA ILE A 104 -6.32 -16.73 5.13
C ILE A 104 -7.54 -17.65 5.24
N HIS A 105 -8.38 -17.71 4.20
CA HIS A 105 -9.56 -18.59 4.19
C HIS A 105 -9.19 -20.08 4.19
N GLU A 106 -8.14 -20.48 3.47
CA GLU A 106 -7.64 -21.86 3.45
C GLU A 106 -7.03 -22.30 4.80
N LEU A 107 -6.37 -21.38 5.51
CA LEU A 107 -5.83 -21.62 6.86
C LEU A 107 -6.90 -21.58 7.97
N CYS A 108 -8.05 -20.96 7.68
CA CYS A 108 -9.14 -20.68 8.61
C CYS A 108 -10.52 -20.97 7.97
N PRO A 109 -10.83 -22.25 7.70
CA PRO A 109 -12.10 -22.69 7.13
C PRO A 109 -13.27 -22.61 8.13
#